data_AF-A0A7C9KUL9-F1
#
_entry.id   AF-A0A7C9KUL9-F1
#
_cell.length_a   1.000
_cell.length_b   1.000
_cell.length_c   1.000
_cell.angle_alpha   90.00
_cell.angle_beta   90.00
_cell.angle_gamma   90.00
#
_symmetry.space_group_name_H-M   'P 1'
#
loop_
_entity.id
_entity.type
_entity.pdbx_description
1 polymer ?
#
loop_
_entity_poly.entity_id
_entity_poly.type
_entity_poly.pdbx_seq_one_letter_code
_entity_poly.pdbx_strand_id
1 'polypeptide(L)'
;MKRRYSDDREEALVVLLKRFYAGEITDGELLRALRRDVLGLNQTRYAALVGISRRTLSDLEGDKNNVTLEVKNRVFRPLGLEVSLLPRKRDLLEQILTFTE
;
A
#
# COMPACT_ATOMS: atom_id res chain seq x y z
N MET A 1 -27.80 -5.09 -2.06
CA MET A 1 -26.56 -5.89 -2.21
C MET A 1 -25.31 -5.00 -2.21
N LYS A 2 -25.00 -4.25 -1.13
CA LYS A 2 -23.82 -3.36 -1.04
C LYS A 2 -22.70 -3.88 -0.12
N ARG A 3 -22.97 -4.92 0.68
CA ARG A 3 -22.07 -5.43 1.72
C ARG A 3 -20.85 -6.17 1.13
N ARG A 4 -21.10 -7.09 0.20
CA ARG A 4 -20.09 -8.00 -0.38
C ARG A 4 -18.85 -7.31 -0.99
N TYR A 5 -19.04 -6.21 -1.72
CA TYR A 5 -17.90 -5.54 -2.41
C TYR A 5 -16.99 -4.74 -1.47
N SER A 6 -17.48 -4.30 -0.31
CA SER A 6 -16.65 -3.67 0.72
C SER A 6 -15.85 -4.73 1.47
N ASP A 7 -16.52 -5.83 1.83
CA ASP A 7 -15.92 -6.93 2.56
C ASP A 7 -14.77 -7.59 1.75
N ASP A 8 -14.98 -7.82 0.44
CA ASP A 8 -13.96 -8.38 -0.46
C ASP A 8 -12.72 -7.46 -0.59
N ARG A 9 -12.92 -6.14 -0.51
CA ARG A 9 -11.82 -5.14 -0.59
C ARG A 9 -11.01 -5.08 0.68
N GLU A 10 -11.68 -5.14 1.83
CA GLU A 10 -11.04 -5.16 3.14
C GLU A 10 -10.23 -6.45 3.30
N GLU A 11 -10.79 -7.59 2.89
CA GLU A 11 -10.07 -8.86 2.87
C GLU A 11 -8.82 -8.80 1.97
N ALA A 12 -8.95 -8.27 0.75
CA ALA A 12 -7.81 -8.09 -0.16
C ALA A 12 -6.73 -7.17 0.43
N LEU A 13 -7.11 -6.09 1.12
CA LEU A 13 -6.17 -5.20 1.81
C LEU A 13 -5.43 -5.94 2.93
N VAL A 14 -6.13 -6.70 3.77
CA VAL A 14 -5.51 -7.50 4.85
C VAL A 14 -4.53 -8.52 4.28
N VAL A 15 -4.90 -9.22 3.20
CA VAL A 15 -4.02 -10.21 2.55
C VAL A 15 -2.75 -9.54 2.03
N LEU A 16 -2.87 -8.40 1.34
CA LEU A 16 -1.72 -7.69 0.80
C LEU A 16 -0.81 -7.12 1.89
N LEU A 17 -1.37 -6.58 2.97
CA LEU A 17 -0.59 -6.07 4.10
C LEU A 17 0.16 -7.19 4.83
N LYS A 18 -0.46 -8.36 5.03
CA LYS A 18 0.23 -9.53 5.61
C LYS A 18 1.46 -9.93 4.80
N ARG A 19 1.32 -10.00 3.48
CA ARG A 19 2.45 -10.31 2.57
C ARG A 19 3.53 -9.24 2.62
N PHE A 20 3.15 -7.97 2.66
CA PHE A 20 4.09 -6.85 2.80
C PHE A 20 4.86 -6.93 4.12
N TYR A 21 4.18 -7.13 5.25
CA TYR A 21 4.84 -7.23 6.56
C TYR A 21 5.66 -8.52 6.73
N ALA A 22 5.31 -9.60 6.05
CA ALA A 22 6.14 -10.80 5.93
C ALA A 22 7.40 -10.57 5.07
N GLY A 23 7.48 -9.44 4.35
CA GLY A 23 8.58 -9.10 3.45
C GLY A 23 8.55 -9.85 2.12
N GLU A 24 7.38 -10.33 1.70
CA GLU A 24 7.20 -11.06 0.43
C GLU A 24 7.02 -10.13 -0.77
N ILE A 25 6.54 -8.91 -0.54
CA ILE A 25 6.32 -7.90 -1.58
C ILE A 25 6.91 -6.56 -1.13
N THR A 26 7.32 -5.74 -2.10
CA THR A 26 7.80 -4.38 -1.86
C THR A 26 6.65 -3.41 -1.62
N ASP A 27 6.96 -2.17 -1.21
CA ASP A 27 5.96 -1.11 -1.12
C ASP A 27 5.44 -0.68 -2.51
N GLY A 28 6.28 -0.72 -3.55
CA GLY A 28 5.87 -0.50 -4.93
C GLY A 28 4.87 -1.56 -5.43
N GLU A 29 5.14 -2.83 -5.15
CA GLU A 29 4.24 -3.95 -5.49
C GLU A 29 2.93 -3.87 -4.72
N LEU A 30 2.98 -3.54 -3.42
CA LEU A 30 1.80 -3.29 -2.61
C LEU A 30 0.95 -2.16 -3.20
N LEU A 31 1.55 -1.02 -3.52
CA LEU A 31 0.85 0.12 -4.12
C LEU A 31 0.16 -0.27 -5.43
N ARG A 32 0.87 -1.00 -6.30
CA ARG A 32 0.36 -1.46 -7.58
C ARG A 32 -0.84 -2.38 -7.42
N ALA A 33 -0.75 -3.35 -6.49
CA ALA A 33 -1.81 -4.29 -6.20
C ALA A 33 -3.04 -3.57 -5.63
N LEU A 34 -2.87 -2.69 -4.64
CA LEU A 34 -3.97 -1.92 -4.07
C LEU A 34 -4.63 -1.00 -5.12
N ARG A 35 -3.85 -0.30 -5.93
CA ARG A 35 -4.39 0.55 -6.99
C ARG A 35 -5.21 -0.25 -8.00
N ARG A 36 -4.67 -1.37 -8.50
CA ARG A 36 -5.29 -2.13 -9.59
C ARG A 36 -6.39 -3.06 -9.09
N ASP A 37 -6.10 -3.84 -8.06
CA ASP A 37 -6.92 -5.00 -7.67
C ASP A 37 -7.97 -4.60 -6.61
N VAL A 38 -7.70 -3.57 -5.79
CA VAL A 38 -8.67 -3.06 -4.80
C VAL A 38 -9.45 -1.87 -5.35
N LEU A 39 -8.77 -0.86 -5.90
CA LEU A 39 -9.45 0.35 -6.40
C LEU A 39 -9.91 0.26 -7.87
N GLY A 40 -9.38 -0.66 -8.68
CA GLY A 40 -9.71 -0.76 -10.10
C GLY A 40 -9.22 0.43 -10.93
N LEU A 41 -8.20 1.16 -10.46
CA LEU A 41 -7.71 2.37 -11.13
C LEU A 41 -6.46 2.07 -11.96
N ASN A 42 -6.38 2.66 -13.15
CA ASN A 42 -5.13 2.68 -13.91
C ASN A 42 -4.15 3.74 -13.33
N GLN A 43 -2.88 3.66 -13.75
CA GLN A 43 -1.84 4.58 -13.25
C GLN A 43 -2.17 6.05 -13.51
N THR A 44 -2.72 6.39 -14.68
CA THR A 44 -3.05 7.77 -15.03
C THR A 44 -4.08 8.36 -14.07
N ARG A 45 -5.18 7.63 -13.81
CA ARG A 45 -6.23 8.07 -12.90
C ARG A 45 -5.76 8.18 -11.46
N TYR A 46 -4.95 7.22 -11.01
CA TYR A 46 -4.43 7.24 -9.64
C TYR A 46 -3.39 8.34 -9.42
N ALA A 47 -2.49 8.54 -10.38
CA ALA A 47 -1.50 9.62 -10.32
C ALA A 47 -2.17 10.99 -10.25
N ALA A 48 -3.26 11.21 -11.01
CA ALA A 48 -4.07 12.41 -10.91
C ALA A 48 -4.75 12.55 -9.53
N LEU A 49 -5.30 11.46 -8.98
CA LEU A 49 -5.93 11.44 -7.66
C LEU A 49 -4.97 11.88 -6.54
N VAL A 50 -3.71 11.42 -6.59
CA VAL A 50 -2.70 11.71 -5.56
C VAL A 50 -1.81 12.91 -5.93
N GLY A 51 -2.08 13.60 -7.03
CA GLY A 51 -1.36 14.81 -7.43
C GLY A 51 0.12 14.57 -7.74
N ILE A 52 0.46 13.51 -8.49
CA ILE A 52 1.83 13.25 -8.99
C ILE A 52 1.81 12.92 -10.48
N SER A 53 2.99 12.90 -11.10
CA SER A 53 3.09 12.46 -12.50
C SER A 53 2.86 10.94 -12.60
N ARG A 54 2.23 10.49 -13.70
CA ARG A 54 2.12 9.05 -14.00
C ARG A 54 3.48 8.36 -14.02
N ARG A 55 4.53 9.04 -14.50
CA ARG A 55 5.91 8.50 -14.50
C ARG A 55 6.39 8.27 -13.07
N THR A 56 6.19 9.22 -12.16
CA THR A 56 6.54 9.09 -10.74
C THR A 56 5.83 7.90 -10.11
N LEU A 57 4.53 7.73 -10.38
CA LEU A 57 3.80 6.56 -9.90
C LEU A 57 4.37 5.25 -10.47
N SER A 58 4.67 5.22 -11.76
CA SER A 58 5.24 4.03 -12.40
C SER A 58 6.66 3.70 -11.92
N ASP A 59 7.46 4.70 -11.59
CA ASP A 59 8.79 4.49 -11.02
C ASP A 59 8.69 3.97 -9.59
N LEU A 60 7.72 4.45 -8.80
CA LEU A 60 7.42 3.95 -7.46
C LEU A 60 6.94 2.49 -7.49
N GLU A 61 5.96 2.17 -8.35
CA GLU A 61 5.45 0.80 -8.52
C GLU A 61 6.45 -0.18 -9.14
N GLY A 62 7.55 0.34 -9.67
CA GLY A 62 8.66 -0.44 -10.21
C GLY A 62 9.91 -0.41 -9.32
N ASP A 63 9.76 -0.04 -8.04
CA ASP A 63 10.81 -0.05 -7.02
C ASP A 63 12.08 0.74 -7.39
N LYS A 64 11.90 1.88 -8.08
CA LYS A 64 13.03 2.76 -8.41
C LYS A 64 13.35 3.72 -7.26
N ASN A 65 14.64 3.90 -6.99
CA ASN A 65 15.19 4.51 -5.76
C ASN A 65 15.22 6.06 -5.73
N ASN A 66 14.15 6.73 -6.16
CA ASN A 66 14.17 8.19 -6.34
C ASN A 66 12.90 8.91 -5.85
N VAL A 67 12.13 8.29 -4.96
CA VAL A 67 10.89 8.88 -4.43
C VAL A 67 11.04 9.29 -2.97
N THR A 68 10.64 10.53 -2.65
CA THR A 68 10.70 11.06 -1.28
C THR A 68 9.67 10.41 -0.36
N LEU A 69 9.93 10.42 0.96
CA LEU A 69 8.95 9.96 1.96
C LEU A 69 7.62 10.72 1.87
N GLU A 70 7.65 12.01 1.54
CA GLU A 70 6.45 12.82 1.35
C GLU A 70 5.57 12.28 0.22
N VAL A 71 6.18 11.94 -0.92
CA VAL A 71 5.45 11.34 -2.04
C VAL A 71 4.94 9.95 -1.67
N LYS A 72 5.73 9.13 -0.96
CA LYS A 72 5.27 7.84 -0.45
C LYS A 72 4.03 8.01 0.43
N ASN A 73 4.07 8.91 1.41
CA ASN A 73 2.91 9.16 2.27
C ASN A 73 1.68 9.63 1.46
N ARG A 74 1.89 10.49 0.46
CA ARG A 74 0.82 10.99 -0.42
C ARG A 74 0.16 9.88 -1.23
N VAL A 75 0.93 8.93 -1.77
CA VAL A 75 0.36 7.84 -2.59
C VAL A 75 -0.38 6.79 -1.77
N PHE A 76 -0.04 6.62 -0.49
CA PHE A 76 -0.69 5.64 0.38
C PHE A 76 -1.92 6.20 1.10
N ARG A 77 -2.00 7.52 1.29
CA ARG A 77 -3.11 8.18 2.00
C ARG A 77 -4.53 7.83 1.49
N PRO A 78 -4.84 7.80 0.17
CA PRO A 78 -6.18 7.41 -0.29
C PRO A 78 -6.52 5.94 -0.08
N LEU A 79 -5.53 5.11 0.25
CA LEU A 79 -5.69 3.68 0.55
C LEU A 79 -5.95 3.43 2.04
N GLY A 80 -6.05 4.50 2.84
CA GLY A 80 -6.16 4.39 4.30
C GLY A 80 -4.84 3.98 4.97
N LEU A 81 -3.72 4.14 4.26
CA LEU A 81 -2.38 3.78 4.74
C LEU A 81 -1.53 5.02 4.95
N GLU A 82 -0.67 4.98 5.96
CA GLU A 82 0.34 5.98 6.23
C GLU A 82 1.72 5.35 6.30
N VAL A 83 2.75 6.13 5.95
CA VAL A 83 4.13 5.67 6.07
C VAL A 83 4.61 5.90 7.50
N SER A 84 5.03 4.84 8.18
CA SER A 84 5.51 4.88 9.56
C SER A 84 6.79 4.06 9.75
N LEU A 85 7.39 4.17 10.94
CA LEU A 85 8.55 3.37 11.35
C LEU A 85 8.08 2.01 11.85
N LEU A 86 8.75 0.94 11.41
CA LEU A 86 8.54 -0.41 11.90
C LEU A 86 9.85 -0.99 12.44
N PRO A 87 9.80 -1.88 13.44
CA PRO A 87 10.96 -2.66 13.84
C PRO A 87 11.56 -3.43 12.66
N ARG A 88 12.89 -3.44 12.55
CA ARG A 88 13.57 -4.30 11.57
C ARG A 88 13.56 -5.78 11.96
N LYS A 89 13.47 -6.06 13.27
CA LYS A 89 13.40 -7.44 13.79
C LYS A 89 11.96 -7.93 13.68
N ARG A 90 11.75 -9.05 12.97
CA ARG A 90 10.43 -9.64 12.73
C ARG A 90 9.74 -10.05 14.02
N ASP A 91 10.44 -10.74 14.90
CA ASP A 91 9.89 -11.17 16.20
C ASP A 91 9.38 -9.99 17.05
N LEU A 92 10.02 -8.82 16.94
CA LEU A 92 9.58 -7.60 17.63
C LEU A 92 8.34 -6.98 16.97
N LEU A 93 8.26 -7.02 15.63
CA LEU A 93 7.07 -6.58 14.91
C LEU A 93 5.86 -7.47 15.23
N GLU A 94 6.03 -8.79 15.27
CA GLU A 94 4.97 -9.75 15.61
C GLU A 94 4.44 -9.53 17.03
N GLN A 95 5.32 -9.30 18.00
CA GLN A 95 4.93 -8.95 19.37
C GLN A 95 4.05 -7.71 19.39
N ILE A 96 4.43 -6.63 18.68
CA ILE A 96 3.66 -5.37 18.63
C ILE A 96 2.31 -5.55 17.92
N LEU A 97 2.25 -6.31 16.83
CA LEU A 97 1.00 -6.50 16.07
C LEU A 97 0.00 -7.42 16.78
N THR A 98 0.44 -8.21 17.76
CA THR A 98 -0.43 -9.09 18.56
C THR A 98 -1.08 -8.38 19.75
N PHE A 99 -0.67 -7.14 20.07
CA PHE A 99 -1.22 -6.30 21.16
C PHE A 99 -2.62 -5.73 20.87
N THR A 100 -3.53 -6.54 20.30
CA THR A 100 -4.96 -6.18 20.32
C THR A 100 -5.55 -6.73 21.62
N GLU A 101 -5.53 -5.93 22.68
CA GLU A 101 -6.44 -6.10 23.84
C GLU A 101 -7.84 -5.60 23.52
#